data_AF-A0A2K0W2K1-F1
#
_entry.id   AF-A0A2K0W2K1-F1
#
_cell.length_a   1.000
_cell.length_b   1.000
_cell.length_c   1.000
_cell.angle_alpha   90.00
_cell.angle_beta   90.00
_cell.angle_gamma   90.00
#
_symmetry.space_group_name_H-M   'P 1'
#
loop_
_entity.id
_entity.type
_entity.pdbx_description
1 polymer ?
#
loop_
_entity_poly.entity_id
_entity_poly.type
_entity_poly.pdbx_seq_one_letter_code
_entity_poly.pdbx_strand_id
1 'polypeptide(L)' 'MADRKAIIYDFEKLEDYQQRNETVLDIVKKDTGADFWRQTRTIPPTSYPPPMTLEAIEKLKEVKGVIVKDAPSEEL' A
#
# COMPACT_ATOMS: atom_id res chain seq x y z
N MET A 1 7.91 16.11 12.50
CA MET A 1 7.74 14.68 12.16
C MET A 1 6.37 14.57 11.52
N ALA A 2 6.27 14.13 10.26
CA ALA A 2 4.95 13.90 9.67
C ALA A 2 4.35 12.66 10.34
N ASP A 3 3.08 12.74 10.76
CA ASP A 3 2.38 11.58 11.30
C ASP A 3 2.28 10.51 10.21
N ARG A 4 2.88 9.35 10.47
CA ARG A 4 2.88 8.20 9.55
C ARG A 4 2.03 7.08 10.13
N LYS A 5 1.16 6.50 9.31
CA LYS A 5 0.30 5.37 9.68
C LYS A 5 0.71 4.11 8.93
N ALA A 6 0.67 2.99 9.63
CA ALA A 6 0.84 1.67 9.02
C ALA A 6 -0.47 1.26 8.34
N ILE A 7 -0.37 0.82 7.09
CA ILE A 7 -1.50 0.34 6.30
C ILE A 7 -1.19 -1.02 5.69
N ILE A 8 -2.23 -1.68 5.24
CA ILE A 8 -2.19 -2.85 4.38
C ILE A 8 -2.96 -2.48 3.12
N TYR A 9 -2.45 -2.84 1.94
CA TYR A 9 -3.22 -2.67 0.71
C TYR A 9 -3.29 -3.96 -0.10
N ASP A 10 -4.36 -4.09 -0.86
CA ASP A 10 -4.63 -5.20 -1.77
C ASP A 10 -5.29 -4.66 -3.05
N PHE A 11 -5.55 -5.54 -4.02
CA PHE A 11 -6.24 -5.22 -5.26
C PHE A 11 -7.56 -5.98 -5.35
N GLU A 12 -8.61 -5.32 -5.83
CA GLU A 12 -9.94 -5.93 -5.98
C GLU A 12 -9.91 -7.12 -6.95
N LYS A 13 -9.13 -7.00 -8.03
CA LYS A 13 -9.02 -7.99 -9.09
C LYS A 13 -7.59 -8.13 -9.60
N LEU A 14 -7.34 -9.22 -10.32
CA LEU A 14 -6.05 -9.47 -10.95
C LEU A 14 -5.69 -8.39 -11.97
N GLU A 15 -6.67 -7.91 -12.74
CA GLU A 15 -6.46 -6.85 -13.74
C GLU A 15 -6.03 -5.54 -13.08
N ASP A 16 -6.59 -5.21 -11.91
CA ASP A 16 -6.21 -4.02 -11.16
C ASP A 16 -4.77 -4.12 -10.64
N TYR A 17 -4.35 -5.30 -10.18
CA TYR A 17 -2.95 -5.56 -9.85
C TYR A 17 -2.04 -5.35 -11.06
N GLN A 18 -2.34 -5.99 -12.19
CA GLN A 18 -1.52 -5.89 -13.40
C GLN A 18 -1.40 -4.46 -13.95
N GLN A 19 -2.47 -3.68 -13.89
CA GLN A 19 -2.51 -2.34 -14.48
C GLN A 19 -2.01 -1.24 -13.52
N ARG A 20 -2.14 -1.43 -12.21
CA ARG A 20 -1.98 -0.34 -11.24
C ARG A 20 -0.85 -0.57 -10.25
N ASN A 21 -0.29 -1.78 -10.18
CA ASN A 21 0.76 -2.10 -9.22
C ASN A 21 1.97 -1.16 -9.36
N GLU A 22 2.42 -0.86 -10.57
CA GLU A 22 3.53 0.09 -10.78
C GLU A 22 3.23 1.49 -10.20
N THR A 23 2.01 2.00 -10.41
CA THR A 23 1.58 3.29 -9.84
C THR A 23 1.57 3.25 -8.32
N VAL A 24 1.06 2.17 -7.73
CA VAL A 24 1.04 1.97 -6.28
C VAL A 24 2.47 1.91 -5.72
N LEU A 25 3.35 1.16 -6.37
CA LEU A 25 4.77 1.06 -5.99
C LEU A 25 5.45 2.43 -6.00
N ASP A 26 5.21 3.24 -7.03
CA ASP A 26 5.78 4.59 -7.15
C ASP A 26 5.28 5.54 -6.05
N ILE A 27 3.99 5.47 -5.68
CA ILE A 27 3.44 6.25 -4.57
C ILE A 27 4.13 5.88 -3.25
N VAL A 28 4.23 4.58 -2.95
CA VAL A 28 4.88 4.10 -1.71
C VAL A 28 6.35 4.49 -1.68
N LYS A 29 7.06 4.33 -2.80
CA LYS A 29 8.49 4.66 -2.90
C LYS A 29 8.73 6.17 -2.74
N LYS A 30 7.92 7.02 -3.36
CA LYS A 30 8.05 8.48 -3.22
C LYS A 30 7.82 8.98 -1.79
N ASP A 31 6.91 8.34 -1.05
CA ASP A 31 6.61 8.73 0.33
C ASP A 31 7.59 8.13 1.37
N THR A 32 7.93 6.86 1.20
CA THR A 32 8.70 6.09 2.20
C THR A 32 10.18 5.95 1.87
N GLY A 33 10.57 6.10 0.61
CA GLY A 33 11.91 5.79 0.11
C GLY A 33 12.22 4.29 0.01
N ALA A 34 11.26 3.41 0.33
CA ALA A 34 11.47 1.97 0.29
C ALA A 34 11.22 1.40 -1.11
N ASP A 35 12.11 0.49 -1.54
CA ASP A 35 11.97 -0.24 -2.80
C ASP A 35 11.21 -1.56 -2.66
N PHE A 36 11.21 -2.16 -1.45
CA PHE A 36 10.62 -3.48 -1.21
C PHE A 36 9.96 -3.53 0.17
N TRP A 37 8.90 -4.33 0.29
CA TRP A 37 8.21 -4.61 1.55
C TRP A 37 7.58 -6.00 1.54
N ARG A 38 7.07 -6.43 2.71
CA ARG A 38 6.44 -7.74 2.85
C ARG A 38 5.20 -7.81 1.98
N GLN A 39 5.05 -8.92 1.27
CA GLN A 39 3.87 -9.24 0.47
C GLN A 39 3.50 -10.72 0.67
N THR A 40 2.22 -11.05 0.61
CA THR A 40 1.77 -12.44 0.60
C THR A 40 2.15 -13.13 -0.70
N ARG A 41 2.22 -14.46 -0.68
CA ARG A 41 2.48 -15.28 -1.89
C ARG A 41 1.20 -15.61 -2.67
N THR A 42 0.15 -14.81 -2.53
CA THR A 42 -1.13 -14.95 -3.23
C THR A 42 -1.17 -14.05 -4.45
N ILE A 43 -2.13 -14.30 -5.36
CA ILE A 43 -2.37 -13.46 -6.53
C ILE A 43 -3.87 -13.05 -6.53
N PRO A 44 -4.21 -11.76 -6.39
CA PRO A 44 -3.31 -10.63 -6.12
C PRO A 44 -2.62 -10.73 -4.75
N PRO A 45 -1.44 -10.10 -4.58
CA PRO A 45 -0.73 -10.09 -3.31
C PRO A 45 -1.25 -8.99 -2.39
N THR A 46 -1.49 -9.35 -1.13
CA THR A 46 -1.69 -8.38 -0.06
C THR A 46 -0.33 -7.84 0.38
N SER A 47 -0.21 -6.52 0.48
CA SER A 47 1.05 -5.80 0.66
C SER A 47 1.08 -5.01 1.96
N TYR A 48 2.24 -5.01 2.61
CA TYR A 48 2.48 -4.40 3.92
C TYR A 48 3.60 -3.35 3.80
N PRO A 49 3.33 -2.17 3.22
CA PRO A 49 4.33 -1.14 3.04
C PRO A 49 4.81 -0.58 4.40
N PRO A 50 5.96 0.11 4.43
CA PRO A 50 6.38 0.88 5.60
C PRO A 50 5.34 1.94 5.98
N PRO A 51 5.35 2.47 7.21
CA PRO A 51 4.43 3.54 7.61
C PRO A 51 4.48 4.73 6.65
N MET A 52 3.31 5.12 6.14
CA MET A 52 3.14 6.15 5.13
C MET A 52 2.49 7.40 5.70
N THR A 53 2.72 8.55 5.07
CA THR A 53 1.99 9.78 5.42
C THR A 53 0.51 9.69 5.05
N LEU A 54 -0.33 10.48 5.73
CA LEU A 54 -1.77 10.54 5.42
C LEU A 54 -2.03 10.93 3.97
N GLU A 55 -1.26 11.89 3.43
CA GLU A 55 -1.39 12.34 2.04
C GLU A 55 -1.13 11.19 1.04
N ALA A 56 -0.10 10.38 1.28
CA ALA A 56 0.20 9.24 0.42
C ALA A 56 -0.83 8.12 0.55
N ILE A 57 -1.39 7.90 1.74
CA ILE A 57 -2.48 6.95 1.98
C ILE A 57 -3.75 7.39 1.23
N GLU A 58 -4.08 8.68 1.23
CA GLU A 58 -5.20 9.23 0.48
C GLU A 58 -5.00 9.02 -1.03
N LYS A 59 -3.80 9.32 -1.56
CA LYS A 59 -3.46 9.04 -2.97
C LYS A 59 -3.62 7.56 -3.33
N LEU A 60 -3.23 6.64 -2.44
CA LEU A 60 -3.44 5.20 -2.66
C LEU A 60 -4.93 4.82 -2.71
N LYS A 61 -5.76 5.43 -1.85
CA LYS A 61 -7.22 5.20 -1.83
C LYS A 61 -7.92 5.74 -3.08
N GLU A 62 -7.37 6.78 -3.71
CA GLU A 62 -7.89 7.32 -4.98
C GLU A 62 -7.59 6.41 -6.18
N VAL A 63 -6.60 5.52 -6.07
CA VAL A 63 -6.33 4.51 -7.10
C VAL A 63 -7.48 3.50 -7.09
N LYS A 64 -8.41 3.64 -8.05
CA LYS A 64 -9.54 2.72 -8.24
C LYS A 64 -9.05 1.26 -8.22
N GLY A 65 -9.81 0.33 -7.64
CA GLY A 65 -9.42 -1.09 -7.57
C GLY A 65 -8.30 -1.42 -6.57
N VAL A 66 -7.78 -0.45 -5.83
CA VAL A 66 -6.88 -0.67 -4.67
C VAL A 66 -7.70 -0.58 -3.39
N ILE A 67 -7.59 -1.61 -2.54
CA ILE A 67 -8.24 -1.67 -1.24
C ILE A 67 -7.20 -1.35 -0.18
N VAL A 68 -7.34 -0.21 0.49
CA VAL A 68 -6.46 0.19 1.60
C VAL A 68 -7.16 -0.02 2.94
N LYS A 69 -6.51 -0.73 3.85
CA LYS A 69 -6.95 -0.98 5.23
C LYS A 69 -5.89 -0.46 6.20
N ASP A 70 -6.33 -0.01 7.37
CA ASP A 70 -5.38 0.29 8.44
C ASP A 70 -4.73 -1.02 8.90
N ALA A 71 -3.40 -1.00 9.11
CA ALA A 71 -2.74 -2.14 9.68
C ALA A 71 -3.19 -2.28 11.15
N PRO A 72 -3.47 -3.49 11.64
CA PRO A 72 -3.67 -3.68 13.07
C PRO A 72 -2.42 -3.16 13.78
N SER A 73 -2.59 -2.24 14.72
CA SER A 73 -1.52 -1.86 15.62
C SER A 73 -1.14 -3.12 16.40
N GLU A 74 -0.01 -3.73 16.07
CA GLU A 74 0.61 -4.71 16.95
C GLU A 74 1.05 -3.96 18.21
N GLU A 75 0.15 -3.85 19.19
CA GLU A 75 0.55 -3.95 20.60
C GLU A 75 1.03 -5.40 20.81
N LEU A 76 2.30 -5.67 20.51
CA LEU A 76 3.02 -6.88 20.90
C LEU A 76 4.41 -6.51 21.42
#